data_AF-A0AAE7AMB4-F1
#
_entry.id   AF-A0AAE7AMB4-F1
#
_cell.length_a   1.000
_cell.length_b   1.000
_cell.length_c   1.000
_cell.angle_alpha   90.00
_cell.angle_beta   90.00
_cell.angle_gamma   90.00
#
_symmetry.space_group_name_H-M   'P 1'
#
loop_
_entity.id
_entity.type
_entity.pdbx_description
1 polymer ?
#
loop_
_entity_poly.entity_id
_entity_poly.type
_entity_poly.pdbx_seq_one_letter_code
_entity_poly.pdbx_strand_id
1 'polypeptide(L)'
;MDKLGQDTKNKLHFWWLITVIVCIIATYSYMRAKAVDNYKTILRIASQNCNLETVKFSVKNLLDIDTHMPKLTALHYAAEGGCLEIVRFLIDEGVNVNIINKYGSTALHNAAYYGDLRIIKFLLEKGANPNIINDDGKKPRNVAVLRSRHNKDKPYDQIIKLLAEAEDQYESTKSNH
;
A
#
# COMPACT_ATOMS: atom_id res chain seq x y z
N MET A 1 -9.18 -33.71 56.34
CA MET A 1 -9.75 -34.01 55.00
C MET A 1 -9.56 -32.84 54.03
N ASP A 2 -8.46 -32.06 54.13
CA ASP A 2 -8.39 -30.75 53.45
C ASP A 2 -7.37 -30.61 52.32
N LYS A 3 -6.37 -31.49 52.19
CA LYS A 3 -5.34 -31.32 51.13
C LYS A 3 -5.82 -31.71 49.73
N LEU A 4 -6.61 -32.77 49.59
CA LEU A 4 -7.12 -33.26 48.29
C LEU A 4 -8.19 -32.33 47.68
N GLY A 5 -9.03 -31.71 48.52
CA GLY A 5 -10.05 -30.74 48.08
C GLY A 5 -9.45 -29.37 47.73
N GLN A 6 -8.37 -28.97 48.40
CA GLN A 6 -7.67 -27.73 48.08
C GLN A 6 -6.87 -27.87 46.77
N ASP A 7 -6.25 -29.02 46.50
CA ASP A 7 -5.52 -29.29 45.25
C ASP A 7 -6.45 -29.29 44.02
N THR A 8 -7.65 -29.89 44.13
CA THR A 8 -8.63 -29.86 43.05
C THR A 8 -9.19 -28.46 42.79
N LYS A 9 -9.47 -27.68 43.84
CA LYS A 9 -9.86 -26.26 43.71
C LYS A 9 -8.75 -25.41 43.10
N ASN A 10 -7.49 -25.63 43.49
CA ASN A 10 -6.34 -24.92 42.94
C ASN A 10 -6.14 -25.25 41.46
N LYS A 11 -6.32 -26.53 41.07
CA LYS A 11 -6.31 -26.95 39.65
C LYS A 11 -7.46 -26.32 38.88
N LEU A 12 -8.68 -26.32 39.43
CA LEU A 12 -9.84 -25.71 38.77
C LEU A 12 -9.66 -24.20 38.60
N HIS A 13 -9.13 -23.51 39.63
CA HIS A 13 -8.79 -22.09 39.58
C HIS A 13 -7.69 -21.81 38.55
N PHE A 14 -6.69 -22.68 38.44
CA PHE A 14 -5.63 -22.58 37.44
C PHE A 14 -6.16 -22.73 36.00
N TRP A 15 -7.03 -23.71 35.74
CA TRP A 15 -7.69 -23.87 34.43
C TRP A 15 -8.64 -22.72 34.10
N TRP A 16 -9.37 -22.19 35.09
CA TRP A 16 -10.20 -21.00 34.93
C TRP A 16 -9.35 -19.76 34.59
N LEU A 17 -8.23 -19.56 35.29
CA LEU A 17 -7.29 -18.47 35.04
C LEU A 17 -6.69 -18.56 33.62
N ILE A 18 -6.28 -19.75 33.19
CA ILE A 18 -5.80 -19.99 31.82
C ILE A 18 -6.88 -19.62 30.80
N THR A 19 -8.12 -20.04 31.03
CA THR A 19 -9.24 -19.76 30.13
C THR A 19 -9.51 -18.25 30.02
N VAL A 20 -9.50 -17.53 31.15
CA VAL A 20 -9.66 -16.07 31.18
C VAL A 20 -8.52 -15.36 30.42
N ILE A 21 -7.27 -15.79 30.62
CA ILE A 21 -6.11 -15.23 29.93
C ILE A 21 -6.22 -15.44 28.40
N VAL A 22 -6.59 -16.64 27.96
CA VAL A 22 -6.79 -16.95 26.53
C VAL A 22 -7.90 -16.06 25.93
N CYS A 23 -9.01 -15.85 26.63
CA CYS A 23 -10.08 -14.96 26.19
C CYS A 23 -9.62 -13.49 26.08
N ILE A 24 -8.80 -13.00 27.02
CA ILE A 24 -8.26 -11.63 26.97
C ILE A 24 -7.30 -11.47 25.78
N ILE A 25 -6.42 -12.44 25.55
CA ILE A 25 -5.49 -12.41 24.40
C ILE A 25 -6.27 -12.42 23.07
N ALA A 26 -7.29 -13.28 22.97
CA ALA A 26 -8.13 -13.37 21.77
C ALA A 26 -8.91 -12.08 21.50
N THR A 27 -9.52 -11.49 22.53
CA THR A 27 -10.27 -10.22 22.42
C THR A 27 -9.36 -9.04 22.12
N TYR A 28 -8.18 -8.96 22.73
CA TYR A 28 -7.16 -7.96 22.41
C TYR A 28 -6.70 -8.07 20.95
N SER A 29 -6.41 -9.29 20.49
CA SER A 29 -5.98 -9.55 19.11
C SER A 29 -7.08 -9.16 18.10
N TYR A 30 -8.34 -9.46 18.41
CA TYR A 30 -9.49 -9.07 17.61
C TYR A 30 -9.66 -7.54 17.53
N MET A 31 -9.61 -6.84 18.67
CA MET A 31 -9.73 -5.39 18.73
C MET A 31 -8.61 -4.69 17.95
N ARG A 32 -7.37 -5.21 18.06
CA ARG A 32 -6.23 -4.73 17.28
C ARG A 32 -6.45 -4.90 15.78
N ALA A 33 -6.89 -6.08 15.33
CA ALA A 33 -7.16 -6.34 13.91
C ALA A 33 -8.21 -5.37 13.34
N LYS A 34 -9.32 -5.16 14.05
CA LYS A 34 -10.39 -4.25 13.64
C LYS A 34 -9.94 -2.79 13.57
N ALA A 35 -9.11 -2.34 14.51
CA ALA A 35 -8.54 -1.00 14.49
C ALA A 35 -7.65 -0.79 13.24
N VAL A 36 -6.86 -1.79 12.87
CA VAL A 36 -6.01 -1.75 11.66
C VAL A 36 -6.85 -1.68 10.39
N ASP A 37 -7.95 -2.44 10.28
CA ASP A 37 -8.80 -2.42 9.09
C ASP A 37 -9.58 -1.10 8.93
N ASN A 38 -10.07 -0.53 10.04
CA ASN A 38 -10.67 0.81 10.04
C ASN A 38 -9.65 1.85 9.55
N TYR A 39 -8.41 1.75 10.03
CA TYR A 39 -7.35 2.69 9.65
C TYR A 39 -6.94 2.55 8.18
N LYS A 40 -6.78 1.32 7.65
CA LYS A 40 -6.55 1.09 6.22
C LYS A 40 -7.63 1.74 5.36
N THR A 41 -8.89 1.67 5.81
CA THR A 41 -10.02 2.29 5.12
C THR A 41 -9.92 3.81 5.13
N ILE A 42 -9.62 4.42 6.29
CA ILE A 42 -9.43 5.87 6.42
C ILE A 42 -8.27 6.34 5.54
N LEU A 43 -7.13 5.66 5.59
CA LEU A 43 -5.94 6.03 4.83
C LEU A 43 -6.17 5.92 3.32
N ARG A 44 -6.90 4.87 2.88
CA ARG A 44 -7.32 4.73 1.49
C ARG A 44 -8.14 5.94 1.03
N ILE A 45 -9.21 6.26 1.75
CA ILE A 45 -10.12 7.36 1.40
C ILE A 45 -9.37 8.69 1.43
N ALA A 46 -8.55 8.95 2.45
CA ALA A 46 -7.75 10.16 2.55
C ALA A 46 -6.75 10.30 1.39
N SER A 47 -6.08 9.22 1.01
CA SER A 47 -5.12 9.21 -0.09
C SER A 47 -5.80 9.40 -1.46
N GLN A 48 -6.97 8.78 -1.68
CA GLN A 48 -7.75 8.94 -2.92
C GLN A 48 -8.35 10.35 -3.07
N ASN A 49 -8.76 10.96 -1.96
CA ASN A 49 -9.39 12.29 -1.95
C ASN A 49 -8.37 13.44 -1.79
N CYS A 50 -7.08 13.17 -1.92
CA CYS A 50 -6.00 14.14 -1.78
C CYS A 50 -5.98 14.88 -0.42
N ASN A 51 -6.46 14.25 0.65
CA ASN A 51 -6.41 14.81 1.99
C ASN A 51 -5.01 14.58 2.61
N LEU A 52 -4.09 15.46 2.25
CA LEU A 52 -2.69 15.39 2.66
C LEU A 52 -2.53 15.43 4.19
N GLU A 53 -3.32 16.24 4.90
CA GLU A 53 -3.19 16.41 6.34
C GLU A 53 -3.55 15.12 7.10
N THR A 54 -4.64 14.45 6.70
CA THR A 54 -4.97 13.14 7.27
C THR A 54 -3.90 12.11 6.94
N VAL A 55 -3.34 12.11 5.73
CA VAL A 55 -2.25 11.18 5.38
C VAL A 55 -0.97 11.47 6.18
N LYS A 56 -0.56 12.73 6.33
CA LYS A 56 0.59 13.11 7.17
C LYS A 56 0.37 12.70 8.63
N PHE A 57 -0.80 13.01 9.18
CA PHE A 57 -1.15 12.61 10.55
C PHE A 57 -1.06 11.09 10.73
N SER A 58 -1.59 10.37 9.75
CA SER A 58 -1.64 8.91 9.70
C SER A 58 -0.22 8.31 9.63
N VAL A 59 0.59 8.80 8.69
CA VAL A 59 1.99 8.39 8.53
C VAL A 59 2.80 8.75 9.77
N LYS A 60 2.67 9.93 10.35
CA LYS A 60 3.53 10.34 11.48
C LYS A 60 3.21 9.61 12.79
N ASN A 61 1.93 9.41 13.12
CA ASN A 61 1.53 8.92 14.44
C ASN A 61 1.27 7.41 14.50
N LEU A 62 1.11 6.74 13.34
CA LEU A 62 0.64 5.35 13.31
C LEU A 62 1.67 4.39 12.70
N LEU A 63 2.89 4.86 12.45
CA LEU A 63 4.05 4.01 12.13
C LEU A 63 4.57 3.21 13.32
N ASP A 64 4.26 3.63 14.55
CA ASP A 64 4.64 2.93 15.78
C ASP A 64 3.81 1.66 16.01
N ILE A 65 2.62 1.61 15.41
CA ILE A 65 1.90 0.35 15.29
C ILE A 65 2.63 -0.38 14.17
N ASP A 66 3.41 -1.42 14.51
CA ASP A 66 4.13 -2.35 13.61
C ASP A 66 3.20 -2.95 12.53
N THR A 67 2.79 -2.08 11.63
CA THR A 67 1.90 -2.29 10.52
C THR A 67 2.71 -1.68 9.41
N HIS A 68 3.55 -2.50 8.79
CA HIS A 68 4.34 -2.06 7.65
C HIS A 68 3.43 -1.70 6.45
N MET A 69 2.16 -2.12 6.47
CA MET A 69 1.17 -2.04 5.38
C MET A 69 0.56 -0.66 4.98
N PRO A 70 0.43 0.37 5.86
CA PRO A 70 -0.26 1.61 5.52
C PRO A 70 0.54 2.46 4.53
N LYS A 71 1.85 2.64 4.73
CA LYS A 71 2.72 3.39 3.81
C LYS A 71 2.72 2.78 2.40
N LEU A 72 2.85 1.45 2.32
CA LEU A 72 2.95 0.73 1.05
C LEU A 72 1.71 0.95 0.20
N THR A 73 0.53 0.85 0.83
CA THR A 73 -0.75 0.94 0.12
C THR A 73 -1.18 2.39 -0.16
N ALA A 74 -0.79 3.35 0.69
CA ALA A 74 -1.12 4.76 0.50
C ALA A 74 -0.56 5.33 -0.81
N LEU A 75 0.64 4.89 -1.21
CA LEU A 75 1.25 5.33 -2.47
C LEU A 75 0.42 4.92 -3.69
N HIS A 76 -0.10 3.68 -3.70
CA HIS A 76 -0.99 3.20 -4.77
C HIS A 76 -2.31 3.97 -4.79
N TYR A 77 -2.91 4.23 -3.63
CA TYR A 77 -4.17 4.97 -3.52
C TYR A 77 -4.03 6.45 -3.90
N ALA A 78 -2.91 7.08 -3.55
CA ALA A 78 -2.61 8.45 -3.97
C ALA A 78 -2.39 8.54 -5.48
N ALA A 79 -1.71 7.57 -6.08
CA ALA A 79 -1.56 7.47 -7.53
C ALA A 79 -2.90 7.25 -8.24
N GLU A 80 -3.79 6.45 -7.66
CA GLU A 80 -5.17 6.26 -8.14
C GLU A 80 -6.01 7.53 -8.04
N GLY A 81 -5.90 8.28 -6.94
CA GLY A 81 -6.61 9.54 -6.74
C GLY A 81 -6.08 10.73 -7.55
N GLY A 82 -4.94 10.60 -8.24
CA GLY A 82 -4.30 11.73 -8.92
C GLY A 82 -3.65 12.73 -7.95
N CYS A 83 -3.33 12.29 -6.73
CA CYS A 83 -2.87 13.11 -5.62
C CYS A 83 -1.35 13.23 -5.58
N LEU A 84 -0.78 13.99 -6.51
CA LEU A 84 0.66 14.14 -6.68
C LEU A 84 1.38 14.65 -5.41
N GLU A 85 0.77 15.50 -4.59
CA GLU A 85 1.38 15.97 -3.34
C GLU A 85 1.56 14.86 -2.31
N ILE A 86 0.59 13.95 -2.21
CA ILE A 86 0.68 12.79 -1.32
C ILE A 86 1.73 11.81 -1.85
N VAL A 87 1.77 11.60 -3.18
CA VAL A 87 2.83 10.78 -3.81
C VAL A 87 4.22 11.33 -3.49
N ARG A 88 4.42 12.65 -3.63
CA ARG A 88 5.66 13.33 -3.26
C ARG A 88 6.03 13.08 -1.80
N PHE A 89 5.12 13.42 -0.90
CA PHE A 89 5.32 13.26 0.54
C PHE A 89 5.73 11.83 0.92
N LEU A 90 5.03 10.81 0.38
CA LEU A 90 5.33 9.42 0.69
C LEU A 90 6.69 8.96 0.17
N ILE A 91 7.10 9.38 -1.03
CA ILE A 91 8.42 9.07 -1.57
C ILE A 91 9.54 9.77 -0.78
N ASP A 92 9.31 11.02 -0.38
CA ASP A 92 10.27 11.77 0.43
C ASP A 92 10.40 11.19 1.86
N GLU A 93 9.34 10.54 2.37
CA GLU A 93 9.32 9.71 3.60
C GLU A 93 10.00 8.34 3.45
N GLY A 94 10.68 8.09 2.33
CA GLY A 94 11.48 6.89 2.08
C GLY A 94 10.68 5.68 1.62
N VAL A 95 9.42 5.84 1.20
CA VAL A 95 8.66 4.72 0.61
C VAL A 95 9.32 4.31 -0.70
N ASN A 96 9.59 3.01 -0.85
CA ASN A 96 10.13 2.45 -2.09
C ASN A 96 9.18 2.74 -3.26
N VAL A 97 9.65 3.49 -4.26
CA VAL A 97 8.89 3.86 -5.46
C VAL A 97 8.38 2.65 -6.26
N ASN A 98 9.10 1.53 -6.19
CA ASN A 98 8.81 0.29 -6.93
C ASN A 98 8.01 -0.72 -6.11
N ILE A 99 7.41 -0.28 -5.01
CA ILE A 99 6.65 -1.16 -4.15
C ILE A 99 5.41 -1.70 -4.85
N ILE A 100 5.18 -3.01 -4.71
CA ILE A 100 4.03 -3.72 -5.28
C ILE A 100 2.93 -3.87 -4.23
N ASN A 101 1.69 -3.75 -4.68
CA ASN A 101 0.52 -4.11 -3.87
C ASN A 101 0.19 -5.61 -4.02
N LYS A 102 -0.92 -6.04 -3.42
CA LYS A 102 -1.41 -7.44 -3.47
C LYS A 102 -1.79 -7.95 -4.87
N TYR A 103 -1.71 -7.11 -5.90
CA TYR A 103 -2.00 -7.42 -7.30
C TYR A 103 -0.71 -7.34 -8.16
N GLY A 104 0.46 -7.38 -7.53
CA GLY A 104 1.76 -7.17 -8.19
C GLY A 104 1.94 -5.78 -8.79
N SER A 105 1.02 -4.83 -8.53
CA SER A 105 0.99 -3.54 -9.21
C SER A 105 1.76 -2.49 -8.42
N THR A 106 2.54 -1.67 -9.12
CA THR A 106 3.22 -0.49 -8.56
C THR A 106 2.36 0.76 -8.63
N ALA A 107 2.77 1.84 -7.97
CA ALA A 107 2.12 3.14 -8.10
C ALA A 107 2.11 3.63 -9.57
N LEU A 108 3.12 3.25 -10.35
CA LEU A 108 3.20 3.56 -11.79
C LEU A 108 2.11 2.85 -12.60
N HIS A 109 1.73 1.62 -12.23
CA HIS A 109 0.59 0.92 -12.85
C HIS A 109 -0.72 1.67 -12.59
N ASN A 110 -0.96 2.11 -11.35
CA ASN A 110 -2.16 2.87 -11.01
C ASN A 110 -2.21 4.20 -11.75
N ALA A 111 -1.11 4.97 -11.75
CA ALA A 111 -1.04 6.24 -12.46
C ALA A 111 -1.27 6.06 -13.98
N ALA A 112 -0.74 4.98 -14.57
CA ALA A 112 -0.99 4.60 -15.95
C ALA A 112 -2.43 4.16 -16.20
N TYR A 113 -3.09 3.49 -15.26
CA TYR A 113 -4.49 3.08 -15.37
C TYR A 113 -5.48 4.27 -15.36
N TYR A 114 -5.18 5.27 -14.53
CA TYR A 114 -6.01 6.47 -14.34
C TYR A 114 -5.60 7.65 -15.24
N GLY A 115 -4.51 7.51 -15.98
CA GLY A 115 -4.06 8.48 -16.97
C GLY A 115 -3.49 9.76 -16.37
N ASP A 116 -2.87 9.72 -15.19
CA ASP A 116 -2.25 10.91 -14.59
C ASP A 116 -0.78 11.05 -15.01
N LEU A 117 -0.58 11.79 -16.09
CA LEU A 117 0.74 12.07 -16.67
C LEU A 117 1.72 12.74 -15.67
N ARG A 118 1.21 13.56 -14.74
CA ARG A 118 2.07 14.31 -13.80
C ARG A 118 2.68 13.36 -12.78
N ILE A 119 1.89 12.41 -12.29
CA ILE A 119 2.35 11.37 -11.37
C ILE A 119 3.31 10.42 -12.07
N ILE A 120 3.01 10.01 -13.31
CA ILE A 120 3.91 9.16 -14.09
C ILE A 120 5.30 9.80 -14.21
N LYS A 121 5.37 11.07 -14.65
CA LYS A 121 6.65 11.80 -14.77
C LYS A 121 7.42 11.81 -13.45
N PHE A 122 6.75 12.19 -12.36
CA PHE A 122 7.38 12.24 -11.04
C PHE A 122 7.88 10.87 -10.57
N LEU A 123 7.10 9.81 -10.75
CA LEU A 123 7.51 8.45 -10.36
C LEU A 123 8.74 7.99 -11.16
N LEU A 124 8.76 8.24 -12.48
CA LEU A 124 9.91 7.93 -13.33
C LEU A 124 11.16 8.72 -12.94
N GLU A 125 11.02 10.03 -12.67
CA GLU A 125 12.10 10.89 -12.14
C GLU A 125 12.67 10.35 -10.82
N LYS A 126 11.85 9.70 -10.00
CA LYS A 126 12.26 9.08 -8.72
C LYS A 126 12.75 7.63 -8.88
N GLY A 127 12.98 7.16 -10.11
CA GLY A 127 13.55 5.84 -10.38
C GLY A 127 12.53 4.69 -10.37
N ALA A 128 11.25 4.98 -10.66
CA ALA A 128 10.28 3.92 -10.90
C ALA A 128 10.71 3.07 -12.10
N ASN A 129 10.71 1.75 -11.92
CA ASN A 129 11.01 0.78 -12.94
C ASN A 129 9.77 0.59 -13.84
N PRO A 130 9.83 1.01 -15.13
CA PRO A 130 8.70 0.90 -16.06
C PRO A 130 8.47 -0.53 -16.57
N ASN A 131 9.36 -1.47 -16.24
CA ASN A 131 9.33 -2.84 -16.73
C ASN A 131 8.71 -3.86 -15.75
N ILE A 132 8.26 -3.43 -14.57
CA ILE A 132 7.61 -4.34 -13.61
C ILE A 132 6.31 -4.86 -14.21
N ILE A 133 6.10 -6.17 -14.10
CA ILE A 133 4.92 -6.87 -14.59
C ILE A 133 4.03 -7.19 -13.39
N ASN A 134 2.77 -6.77 -13.44
CA ASN A 134 1.79 -7.11 -12.41
C ASN A 134 1.20 -8.52 -12.60
N ASP A 135 0.30 -8.94 -11.70
CA ASP A 135 -0.26 -10.30 -11.71
C ASP A 135 -1.11 -10.60 -12.97
N ASP A 136 -1.58 -9.57 -13.68
CA ASP A 136 -2.26 -9.70 -14.98
C ASP A 136 -1.29 -9.92 -16.16
N GLY A 137 0.03 -9.96 -15.91
CA GLY A 137 1.04 -10.04 -16.97
C GLY A 137 1.24 -8.70 -17.72
N LYS A 138 0.87 -7.56 -17.12
CA LYS A 138 0.94 -6.26 -17.79
C LYS A 138 2.02 -5.38 -17.16
N LYS A 139 2.81 -4.73 -18.01
CA LYS A 139 3.61 -3.54 -17.66
C LYS A 139 2.71 -2.30 -17.51
N PRO A 140 3.16 -1.22 -16.85
CA PRO A 140 2.43 0.05 -16.80
C PRO A 140 2.02 0.58 -18.19
N ARG A 141 2.88 0.48 -19.21
CA ARG A 141 2.55 0.91 -20.58
C ARG A 141 1.37 0.11 -21.15
N ASN A 142 1.37 -1.21 -20.96
CA ASN A 142 0.29 -2.08 -21.44
C ASN A 142 -1.04 -1.73 -20.78
N VAL A 143 -1.02 -1.36 -19.50
CA VAL A 143 -2.20 -0.86 -18.79
C VAL A 143 -2.72 0.43 -19.44
N ALA A 144 -1.85 1.41 -19.71
CA ALA A 144 -2.23 2.66 -20.39
C ALA A 144 -2.83 2.40 -21.80
N VAL A 145 -2.24 1.49 -22.58
CA VAL A 145 -2.75 1.11 -23.91
C VAL A 145 -4.15 0.50 -23.84
N LEU A 146 -4.43 -0.34 -22.84
CA LEU A 146 -5.77 -0.91 -22.67
C LEU A 146 -6.79 0.17 -22.29
N ARG A 147 -6.38 1.14 -21.46
CA ARG A 147 -7.27 2.20 -20.96
C ARG A 147 -7.57 3.29 -21.99
N SER A 148 -6.64 3.58 -22.90
CA SER A 148 -6.86 4.56 -23.98
C SER A 148 -8.05 4.20 -24.90
N ARG A 149 -8.37 2.90 -25.01
CA ARG A 149 -9.52 2.41 -25.79
C ARG A 149 -10.87 2.80 -25.17
N HIS A 150 -10.91 2.98 -23.85
CA HIS A 150 -12.14 3.21 -23.10
C HIS A 150 -12.30 4.66 -22.64
N ASN A 151 -11.21 5.42 -22.51
CA ASN A 151 -11.24 6.79 -22.03
C ASN A 151 -10.28 7.67 -22.86
N LYS A 152 -10.84 8.50 -23.74
CA LYS A 152 -10.07 9.40 -24.63
C LYS A 152 -9.82 10.78 -24.03
N ASP A 153 -10.41 11.11 -22.89
CA ASP A 153 -10.30 12.44 -22.26
C ASP A 153 -8.97 12.64 -21.53
N LYS A 154 -8.22 11.54 -21.33
CA LYS A 154 -6.90 11.54 -20.70
C LYS A 154 -5.80 11.48 -21.76
N PRO A 155 -4.59 12.01 -21.48
CA PRO A 155 -3.50 12.10 -22.45
C PRO A 155 -2.76 10.76 -22.63
N TYR A 156 -3.47 9.68 -22.92
CA TYR A 156 -2.88 8.34 -23.01
C TYR A 156 -1.82 8.23 -24.10
N ASP A 157 -1.97 8.93 -25.23
CA ASP A 157 -0.95 8.92 -26.29
C ASP A 157 0.40 9.44 -25.78
N GLN A 158 0.39 10.51 -24.98
CA GLN A 158 1.60 11.05 -24.34
C GLN A 158 2.15 10.10 -23.29
N ILE A 159 1.27 9.47 -22.50
CA ILE A 159 1.65 8.51 -21.45
C ILE A 159 2.31 7.28 -22.06
N ILE A 160 1.74 6.71 -23.11
CA ILE A 160 2.25 5.52 -23.79
C ILE A 160 3.63 5.82 -24.38
N LYS A 161 3.78 6.98 -25.03
CA LYS A 161 5.07 7.44 -25.56
C LYS A 161 6.12 7.58 -24.45
N LEU A 162 5.78 8.29 -23.37
CA LEU A 162 6.69 8.51 -22.23
C LEU A 162 7.13 7.18 -21.59
N LEU A 163 6.20 6.24 -21.40
CA LEU A 163 6.51 4.94 -20.82
C LEU A 163 7.36 4.09 -21.76
N ALA A 164 7.16 4.17 -23.08
CA ALA A 164 8.04 3.51 -24.05
C ALA A 164 9.47 4.05 -23.98
N GLU A 165 9.64 5.38 -23.97
CA GLU A 165 10.96 6.02 -23.82
C GLU A 165 11.63 5.61 -22.51
N ALA A 166 10.88 5.52 -21.41
CA ALA A 166 11.42 5.08 -20.13
C ALA A 166 11.83 3.59 -20.13
N GLU A 167 11.10 2.72 -20.82
CA GLU A 167 11.49 1.31 -20.99
C GLU A 167 12.83 1.19 -21.73
N ASP A 168 13.00 1.91 -22.84
CA ASP A 168 14.23 1.91 -23.65
C ASP A 168 15.43 2.43 -22.85
N GLN A 169 15.24 3.52 -22.10
CA GLN A 169 16.29 4.09 -21.23
C GLN A 169 16.71 3.12 -20.12
N TYR A 170 15.75 2.41 -19.54
CA TYR A 170 16.02 1.44 -18.49
C TYR A 170 16.87 0.25 -19.00
N GLU A 171 16.64 -0.20 -20.23
CA GLU A 171 17.45 -1.27 -20.84
C GLU A 171 18.88 -0.81 -21.12
N SER A 172 19.06 0.42 -21.64
CA SER A 172 20.38 0.99 -21.93
C SER A 172 21.26 1.22 -20.68
N THR A 173 20.64 1.51 -19.54
CA THR A 173 21.37 1.72 -18.27
C THR A 173 21.82 0.41 -17.64
N LYS A 174 21.12 -0.70 -17.92
CA LYS A 174 21.48 -2.03 -17.42
C LYS A 174 22.51 -2.75 -18.29
N SER A 175 22.67 -2.38 -19.57
CA SER A 175 23.70 -2.93 -20.46
C SER A 175 25.09 -2.30 -20.27
N ASN A 176 25.17 -1.15 -19.58
CA ASN A 176 26.39 -0.38 -19.40
C ASN A 176 27.05 -0.56 -18.01
N HIS A 177 26.61 -1.55 -17.23
CA HIS A 177 27.17 -1.98 -15.95
C HIS A 177 27.32 -3.50 -15.96
#